data_AF-A0A955YVZ8-F1
#
_entry.id   AF-A0A955YVZ8-F1
#
_cell.length_a   1.000
_cell.length_b   1.000
_cell.length_c   1.000
_cell.angle_alpha   90.00
_cell.angle_beta   90.00
_cell.angle_gamma   90.00
#
_symmetry.space_group_name_H-M   'P 1'
#
loop_
_entity.id
_entity.type
_entity.pdbx_description
1 polymer ?
#
loop_
_entity_poly.entity_id
_entity_poly.type
_entity_poly.pdbx_seq_one_letter_code
_entity_poly.pdbx_strand_id
1 'polypeptide(L)'
;MTTEATVRQSVAAARNFIVDLECAIFTSFTFNTDFFENNALPTALGIEGATSAALAAQIHQALSTTPVSVFFDANFAGPAAQNYKYLPCPIALEGGIFHPKNVILAGYSEEGDQWIYVSVASANLSMSGWGTNAEGFS
;
A
#
# COMPACT_ATOMS: atom_id res chain seq x y z
N MET A 1 5.06 -21.14 -19.42
CA MET A 1 4.30 -20.75 -18.22
C MET A 1 4.56 -19.27 -18.01
N THR A 2 3.56 -18.43 -18.20
CA THR A 2 3.61 -17.03 -17.75
C THR A 2 3.51 -17.05 -16.24
N THR A 3 4.54 -16.58 -15.53
CA THR A 3 4.50 -16.39 -14.08
C THR A 3 3.43 -15.37 -13.75
N GLU A 4 2.52 -15.68 -12.83
CA GLU A 4 1.52 -14.72 -12.34
C GLU A 4 2.23 -13.55 -11.64
N ALA A 5 1.72 -12.34 -11.83
CA ALA A 5 2.29 -11.14 -11.23
C ALA A 5 2.05 -11.15 -9.72
N THR A 6 3.06 -10.76 -8.94
CA THR A 6 2.89 -10.61 -7.49
C THR A 6 2.07 -9.39 -7.14
N VAL A 7 1.52 -9.32 -5.93
CA VAL A 7 0.77 -8.14 -5.44
C VAL A 7 1.59 -6.85 -5.65
N ARG A 8 2.88 -6.86 -5.32
CA ARG A 8 3.79 -5.73 -5.59
C ARG A 8 3.81 -5.34 -7.06
N GLN A 9 3.95 -6.32 -7.97
CA GLN A 9 4.05 -6.05 -9.41
C GLN A 9 2.74 -5.47 -9.96
N SER A 10 1.58 -6.00 -9.55
CA SER A 10 0.28 -5.47 -9.96
C SER A 10 0.05 -4.05 -9.44
N VAL A 11 0.39 -3.77 -8.17
CA VAL A 11 0.28 -2.42 -7.60
C VAL A 11 1.24 -1.44 -8.29
N ALA A 12 2.48 -1.85 -8.58
CA ALA A 12 3.43 -1.01 -9.30
C ALA A 12 2.94 -0.70 -10.73
N ALA A 13 2.38 -1.68 -11.43
CA ALA A 13 1.81 -1.48 -12.76
C ALA A 13 0.61 -0.51 -12.72
N ALA A 14 -0.30 -0.69 -11.75
CA ALA A 14 -1.44 0.22 -11.55
C ALA A 14 -0.99 1.64 -11.21
N ARG A 15 0.02 1.79 -10.36
CA ARG A 15 0.59 3.11 -10.03
C ARG A 15 1.25 3.78 -11.23
N ASN A 16 1.92 3.02 -12.10
CA ASN A 16 2.49 3.59 -13.33
C ASN A 16 1.41 4.05 -14.31
N PHE A 17 0.24 3.40 -14.31
CA PHE A 17 -0.90 3.79 -15.12
C PHE A 17 -1.64 5.02 -14.56
N ILE A 18 -1.83 5.09 -13.23
CA ILE A 18 -2.42 6.24 -12.53
C ILE A 18 -1.31 7.27 -12.30
N VAL A 19 -1.10 8.18 -13.24
CA VAL A 19 0.03 9.15 -13.18
C VAL A 19 -0.18 10.24 -12.13
N ASP A 20 -1.41 10.69 -11.93
CA ASP A 20 -1.78 11.64 -10.87
C ASP A 20 -2.56 10.92 -9.77
N LEU A 21 -1.85 10.53 -8.70
CA LEU A 21 -2.41 9.75 -7.61
C LEU A 21 -3.08 10.66 -6.58
N GLU A 22 -4.40 10.62 -6.51
CA GLU A 22 -5.19 11.38 -5.56
C GLU A 22 -5.17 10.76 -4.16
N CYS A 23 -5.28 9.44 -4.04
CA CYS A 23 -5.16 8.77 -2.75
C CYS A 23 -4.81 7.28 -2.84
N ALA A 24 -4.33 6.71 -1.73
CA ALA A 24 -4.15 5.28 -1.57
C ALA A 24 -4.72 4.77 -0.24
N ILE A 25 -5.40 3.63 -0.30
CA ILE A 25 -5.94 2.93 0.88
C ILE A 25 -5.38 1.52 0.92
N PHE A 26 -4.94 1.13 2.11
CA PHE A 26 -4.47 -0.22 2.38
C PHE A 26 -5.31 -0.83 3.48
N THR A 27 -5.56 -2.13 3.38
CA THR A 27 -6.05 -2.92 4.50
C THR A 27 -5.15 -4.12 4.72
N SER A 28 -4.97 -4.51 5.98
CA SER A 28 -4.23 -5.72 6.34
C SER A 28 -4.76 -6.24 7.67
N PHE A 29 -4.65 -7.54 7.95
CA PHE A 29 -5.02 -8.03 9.28
C PHE A 29 -3.97 -7.63 10.31
N THR A 30 -2.72 -7.99 10.05
CA THR A 30 -1.56 -7.55 10.83
C THR A 30 -0.92 -6.33 10.20
N PHE A 31 -0.41 -5.40 11.00
CA PHE A 31 0.34 -4.26 10.49
C PHE A 31 1.76 -4.20 11.06
N ASN A 32 2.73 -4.21 10.14
CA ASN A 32 4.15 -3.98 10.41
C ASN A 32 4.56 -2.68 9.73
N THR A 33 4.80 -1.64 10.54
CA THR A 33 5.14 -0.30 10.08
C THR A 33 6.41 -0.29 9.23
N ASP A 34 7.48 -0.96 9.68
CA ASP A 34 8.76 -1.00 8.96
C ASP A 34 8.59 -1.62 7.58
N PHE A 35 7.85 -2.71 7.48
CA PHE A 35 7.59 -3.34 6.20
C PHE A 35 6.81 -2.40 5.27
N PHE A 36 5.72 -1.81 5.79
CA PHE A 36 4.88 -0.90 5.01
C PHE A 36 5.68 0.29 4.47
N GLU A 37 6.41 0.99 5.35
CA GLU A 37 7.14 2.21 5.02
C GLU A 37 8.33 1.97 4.08
N ASN A 38 8.97 0.80 4.15
CA ASN A 38 10.12 0.48 3.30
C ASN A 38 9.74 -0.22 1.99
N ASN A 39 8.50 -0.70 1.83
CA ASN A 39 8.12 -1.52 0.66
C ASN A 39 6.80 -1.07 0.03
N ALA A 40 5.68 -1.21 0.74
CA ALA A 40 4.36 -1.01 0.17
C ALA A 40 4.07 0.47 -0.13
N LEU A 41 4.40 1.36 0.82
CA LEU A 41 4.19 2.80 0.69
C LEU A 41 4.99 3.41 -0.49
N PRO A 42 6.32 3.20 -0.63
CA PRO A 42 7.06 3.70 -1.79
C PRO A 42 6.52 3.17 -3.11
N THR A 43 6.14 1.88 -3.16
CA THR A 43 5.58 1.26 -4.37
C THR A 43 4.30 1.96 -4.81
N ALA A 44 3.36 2.19 -3.89
CA ALA A 44 2.11 2.88 -4.22
C ALA A 44 2.30 4.36 -4.56
N LEU A 45 3.33 5.02 -4.02
CA LEU A 45 3.65 6.40 -4.38
C LEU A 45 4.42 6.49 -5.73
N GLY A 46 4.89 5.37 -6.27
CA GLY A 46 5.69 5.33 -7.50
C GLY A 46 7.11 5.86 -7.27
N ILE A 47 7.64 5.70 -6.05
CA ILE A 47 8.93 6.27 -5.65
C ILE A 47 10.00 5.19 -5.70
N GLU A 48 11.07 5.47 -6.46
CA GLU A 48 12.31 4.73 -6.43
C GLU A 48 13.45 5.67 -5.97
N GLY A 49 14.22 5.25 -4.96
CA GLY A 49 15.29 6.05 -4.39
C GLY A 49 16.62 5.30 -4.44
N ALA A 50 17.67 5.96 -4.93
CA ALA A 50 19.02 5.40 -4.95
C ALA A 50 19.66 5.30 -3.56
N THR A 51 19.20 6.12 -2.60
CA THR A 51 19.65 6.13 -1.20
C THR A 51 18.45 6.25 -0.26
N SER A 52 18.62 5.85 1.00
CA SER A 52 17.59 5.97 2.03
C SER A 52 17.15 7.42 2.27
N ALA A 53 18.08 8.37 2.26
CA ALA A 53 17.77 9.79 2.44
C ALA A 53 16.97 10.36 1.26
N ALA A 54 17.33 9.99 0.03
CA ALA A 54 16.59 10.41 -1.16
C ALA A 54 15.18 9.80 -1.20
N LEU A 55 15.05 8.54 -0.76
CA LEU A 55 13.75 7.87 -0.64
C LEU A 55 12.86 8.59 0.39
N ALA A 56 13.38 8.85 1.58
CA ALA A 56 12.64 9.52 2.64
C ALA A 56 12.16 10.93 2.22
N ALA A 57 13.01 11.71 1.57
CA ALA A 57 12.65 13.05 1.08
C ALA A 57 11.50 13.00 0.05
N GLN A 58 11.56 12.06 -0.90
CA GLN A 58 10.48 11.88 -1.89
C GLN A 58 9.17 11.43 -1.24
N ILE A 59 9.23 10.51 -0.26
CA ILE A 59 8.03 10.07 0.47
C ILE A 59 7.41 11.25 1.24
N HIS A 60 8.21 12.06 1.91
CA HIS A 60 7.71 13.26 2.60
C HIS A 60 7.04 14.24 1.65
N GLN A 61 7.61 14.45 0.46
CA GLN A 61 7.04 15.32 -0.55
C GLN A 61 5.71 14.75 -1.06
N ALA A 62 5.66 13.48 -1.44
CA ALA A 62 4.45 12.86 -1.97
C ALA A 62 3.30 12.84 -0.94
N LEU A 63 3.60 12.52 0.32
CA LEU A 63 2.60 12.53 1.40
C LEU A 63 2.10 13.93 1.78
N SER A 64 2.73 15.01 1.29
CA SER A 64 2.23 16.37 1.50
C SER A 64 0.99 16.69 0.65
N THR A 65 0.77 15.93 -0.42
CA THR A 65 -0.30 16.14 -1.41
C THR A 65 -1.19 14.92 -1.60
N THR A 66 -0.66 13.72 -1.38
CA THR A 66 -1.39 12.45 -1.57
C THR A 66 -1.71 11.81 -0.22
N PRO A 67 -2.98 11.83 0.23
CA PRO A 67 -3.41 11.10 1.41
C PRO A 67 -3.22 9.59 1.24
N VAL A 68 -2.62 8.98 2.26
CA VAL A 68 -2.48 7.52 2.36
C VAL A 68 -3.04 7.07 3.70
N SER A 69 -3.88 6.04 3.70
CA SER A 69 -4.45 5.45 4.91
C SER A 69 -4.23 3.94 4.97
N VAL A 70 -3.97 3.41 6.16
CA VAL A 70 -3.78 1.96 6.37
C VAL A 70 -4.69 1.49 7.49
N PHE A 71 -5.64 0.62 7.15
CA PHE A 71 -6.59 0.03 8.09
C PHE A 71 -6.10 -1.36 8.50
N PHE A 72 -6.13 -1.64 9.80
CA PHE A 72 -5.67 -2.92 10.33
C PHE A 72 -6.38 -3.30 11.63
N ASP A 73 -6.32 -4.58 12.00
CA ASP A 73 -6.91 -5.01 13.27
C ASP A 73 -6.10 -4.49 14.46
N ALA A 74 -6.76 -3.75 15.34
CA ALA A 74 -6.13 -3.12 16.50
C ALA A 74 -5.49 -4.14 17.46
N ASN A 75 -5.98 -5.38 17.49
CA ASN A 75 -5.49 -6.42 18.39
C ASN A 75 -4.25 -7.16 17.83
N PHE A 76 -3.95 -6.98 16.54
CA PHE A 76 -2.89 -7.73 15.84
C PHE A 76 -1.84 -6.81 15.19
N ALA A 77 -1.73 -5.58 15.67
CA ALA A 77 -0.70 -4.63 15.28
C ALA A 77 0.62 -4.90 16.03
N GLY A 78 1.75 -4.82 15.31
CA GLY A 78 3.07 -4.80 15.93
C GLY A 78 3.37 -3.44 16.58
N PRO A 79 4.47 -3.31 17.33
CA PRO A 79 4.95 -2.01 17.79
C PRO A 79 5.15 -1.07 16.60
N ALA A 80 4.55 0.12 16.67
CA ALA A 80 4.57 1.09 15.59
C ALA A 80 5.62 2.18 15.87
N ALA A 81 6.59 2.32 14.95
CA ALA A 81 7.46 3.47 14.85
C ALA A 81 7.16 4.16 13.52
N GLN A 82 6.23 5.11 13.53
CA GLN A 82 5.80 5.79 12.32
C GLN A 82 6.78 6.91 11.95
N ASN A 83 7.46 6.79 10.82
CA ASN A 83 8.39 7.80 10.33
C ASN A 83 7.76 8.79 9.36
N TYR A 84 6.64 8.42 8.73
CA TYR A 84 6.01 9.18 7.64
C TYR A 84 4.56 9.58 7.94
N LYS A 85 4.08 10.65 7.29
CA LYS A 85 2.76 11.26 7.53
C LYS A 85 1.61 10.60 6.76
N TYR A 86 1.43 9.28 6.86
CA TYR A 86 0.19 8.60 6.46
C TYR A 86 -0.73 8.41 7.67
N LEU A 87 -1.98 7.98 7.45
CA LEU A 87 -2.95 7.77 8.51
C LEU A 87 -3.07 6.27 8.87
N PRO A 88 -2.51 5.80 10.00
CA PRO A 88 -2.83 4.49 10.53
C PRO A 88 -4.22 4.49 11.17
N CYS A 89 -5.07 3.55 10.76
CA CYS A 89 -6.45 3.40 11.19
C CYS A 89 -6.63 2.02 11.88
N PRO A 90 -6.30 1.89 13.18
CA PRO A 90 -6.58 0.67 13.92
C PRO A 90 -8.10 0.47 14.05
N ILE A 91 -8.58 -0.69 13.63
CA ILE A 91 -9.98 -1.09 13.69
C ILE A 91 -10.17 -2.07 14.85
N ALA A 92 -11.01 -1.70 15.80
CA ALA A 92 -11.44 -2.56 16.89
C ALA A 92 -12.89 -2.98 16.66
N LEU A 93 -13.14 -4.28 16.56
CA LEU A 93 -14.47 -4.86 16.41
C LEU A 93 -14.81 -5.66 17.66
N GLU A 94 -16.00 -5.43 18.22
CA GLU A 94 -16.50 -6.24 19.33
C GLU A 94 -16.89 -7.64 18.81
N GLY A 95 -16.29 -8.69 19.36
CA GLY A 95 -16.59 -10.07 18.99
C GLY A 95 -16.15 -10.47 17.57
N GLY A 96 -15.27 -9.71 16.91
CA GLY A 96 -14.83 -9.97 15.54
C GLY A 96 -13.39 -9.58 15.26
N ILE A 97 -12.96 -9.81 14.01
CA ILE A 97 -11.63 -9.42 13.51
C ILE A 97 -11.73 -8.65 12.19
N PHE A 98 -10.86 -7.67 12.00
CA PHE A 98 -10.71 -6.93 10.76
C PHE A 98 -9.70 -7.66 9.86
N HIS A 99 -10.18 -8.56 8.99
CA HIS A 99 -9.32 -9.42 8.16
C HIS A 99 -9.20 -9.07 6.64
N PRO A 100 -9.68 -7.92 6.10
CA PRO A 100 -9.53 -7.64 4.67
C PRO A 100 -8.08 -7.30 4.32
N LYS A 101 -7.65 -7.65 3.10
CA LYS A 101 -6.31 -7.36 2.58
C LYS A 101 -6.45 -6.80 1.17
N ASN A 102 -6.49 -5.48 1.10
CA ASN A 102 -6.80 -4.75 -0.10
C ASN A 102 -5.81 -3.62 -0.31
N VAL A 103 -5.60 -3.28 -1.57
CA VAL A 103 -4.93 -2.04 -1.98
C VAL A 103 -5.86 -1.33 -2.94
N ILE A 104 -6.15 -0.07 -2.66
CA ILE A 104 -6.94 0.79 -3.52
C ILE A 104 -6.08 1.99 -3.89
N LEU A 105 -5.95 2.25 -5.19
CA LEU A 105 -5.32 3.45 -5.72
C LEU A 105 -6.37 4.21 -6.53
N ALA A 106 -6.53 5.51 -6.28
CA ALA A 106 -7.45 6.35 -7.03
C ALA A 106 -6.73 7.59 -7.56
N GLY A 107 -7.03 7.98 -8.79
CA GLY A 107 -6.41 9.13 -9.44
C GLY A 107 -6.75 9.22 -10.91
N TYR A 108 -5.86 9.80 -11.72
CA TYR A 108 -6.06 9.99 -13.15
C TYR A 108 -4.98 9.32 -14.00
N SER A 109 -5.36 8.86 -15.20
CA SER A 109 -4.42 8.40 -16.23
C SER A 109 -3.78 9.59 -16.98
N GLU A 110 -2.85 9.32 -17.90
CA GLU A 110 -2.22 10.35 -18.73
C GLU A 110 -3.24 11.10 -19.61
N GLU A 111 -4.32 10.43 -20.02
CA GLU A 111 -5.42 11.00 -20.80
C GLU A 111 -6.37 11.88 -19.96
N GLY A 112 -6.20 11.88 -18.64
CA GLY A 112 -7.07 12.62 -17.70
C GLY A 112 -8.35 11.88 -17.32
N ASP A 113 -8.48 10.59 -17.65
CA ASP A 113 -9.59 9.76 -17.21
C ASP A 113 -9.43 9.42 -15.72
N GLN A 114 -10.53 9.41 -14.97
CA GLN A 114 -10.51 9.02 -13.56
C GLN A 114 -10.50 7.49 -13.43
N TRP A 115 -9.59 6.98 -12.61
CA TRP A 115 -9.39 5.56 -12.40
C TRP A 115 -9.34 5.18 -10.93
N ILE A 116 -9.86 3.99 -10.64
CA ILE A 116 -9.70 3.31 -9.36
C ILE A 116 -9.19 1.91 -9.65
N TYR A 117 -8.02 1.60 -9.10
CA TYR A 117 -7.49 0.24 -9.06
C TYR A 117 -7.83 -0.39 -7.70
N VAL A 118 -8.24 -1.66 -7.73
CA VAL A 118 -8.55 -2.45 -6.53
C VAL A 118 -7.84 -3.79 -6.60
N SER A 119 -6.94 -4.03 -5.66
CA SER A 119 -6.36 -5.34 -5.40
C SER A 119 -7.04 -6.01 -4.21
N VAL A 120 -7.33 -7.30 -4.34
CA VAL A 120 -7.84 -8.17 -3.28
C VAL A 120 -6.88 -9.35 -3.15
N ALA A 121 -6.22 -9.48 -2.01
CA ALA A 121 -5.24 -10.55 -1.75
C ALA A 121 -5.62 -11.40 -0.54
N SER A 122 -5.10 -12.62 -0.47
CA SER A 122 -5.25 -13.48 0.71
C SER A 122 -4.20 -13.18 1.79
N ALA A 123 -3.11 -12.49 1.43
CA ALA A 123 -1.95 -12.27 2.29
C ALA A 123 -1.86 -10.85 2.86
N ASN A 124 -1.24 -10.74 4.04
CA ASN A 124 -0.99 -9.46 4.72
C ASN A 124 0.11 -8.65 4.01
N LEU A 125 0.23 -7.36 4.39
CA LEU A 125 1.36 -6.51 4.02
C LEU A 125 2.65 -6.98 4.74
N SER A 126 3.28 -8.01 4.19
CA SER A 126 4.54 -8.60 4.64
C SER A 126 5.37 -9.02 3.44
N MET A 127 6.65 -9.37 3.61
CA MET A 127 7.48 -9.81 2.48
C MET A 127 6.88 -11.02 1.75
N SER A 128 6.39 -12.01 2.50
CA SER A 128 5.77 -13.20 1.92
C SER A 128 4.43 -12.91 1.24
N GLY A 129 3.67 -11.94 1.73
CA GLY A 129 2.37 -11.55 1.16
C GLY A 129 2.44 -10.52 0.04
N TRP A 130 3.45 -9.66 0.03
CA TRP A 130 3.59 -8.56 -0.92
C TRP A 130 4.55 -8.91 -2.06
N GLY A 131 5.70 -9.49 -1.71
CA GLY A 131 6.81 -9.70 -2.62
C GLY A 131 6.77 -11.03 -3.37
N THR A 132 6.14 -12.05 -2.80
CA THR A 132 6.15 -13.43 -3.35
C THR A 132 4.77 -14.00 -3.64
N ASN A 133 3.70 -13.45 -3.05
CA ASN A 133 2.35 -13.95 -3.27
C ASN A 133 1.79 -13.39 -4.59
N ALA A 134 1.25 -14.30 -5.41
CA ALA A 134 0.52 -13.99 -6.64
C ALA A 134 -0.98 -14.37 -6.55
N GLU A 135 -1.42 -14.90 -5.41
CA GLU A 135 -2.82 -15.22 -5.12
C GLU A 135 -3.58 -13.93 -4.76
N GLY A 136 -4.05 -13.22 -5.79
CA GLY A 136 -4.91 -12.07 -5.65
C GLY A 136 -5.67 -11.78 -6.93
N PHE A 137 -6.76 -11.04 -6.80
CA PHE A 137 -7.48 -10.46 -7.93
C PHE A 137 -7.14 -8.97 -7.99
N SER A 138 -6.69 -8.51 -9.14
CA SER A 138 -6.24 -7.13 -9.39
C SER A 138 -6.54 -6.71 -10.80
#